data_AF-A0A936Z566-F1
#
_entry.id   AF-A0A936Z566-F1
#
_cell.length_a   1.000
_cell.length_b   1.000
_cell.length_c   1.000
_cell.angle_alpha   90.00
_cell.angle_beta   90.00
_cell.angle_gamma   90.00
#
_symmetry.space_group_name_H-M   'P 1'
#
loop_
_entity.id
_entity.type
_entity.pdbx_description
1 polymer ?
#
loop_
_entity_poly.entity_id
_entity_poly.type
_entity_poly.pdbx_seq_one_letter_code
_entity_poly.pdbx_strand_id
1 'polypeptide(L)'
;MSKAMRRSAKDPSPKQQGTVGEQVGSAVADMSSAETAQYIAEFSAELAFLARESKLDLLAYLLDMARLEAIRSVQAGQKDR
;
A
#
# COMPACT_ATOMS: atom_id res chain seq x y z
N MET A 1 -17.05 60.47 0.42
CA MET A 1 -18.16 60.03 -0.44
C MET A 1 -17.68 58.87 -1.29
N SER A 2 -18.52 57.84 -1.40
CA SER A 2 -18.17 56.45 -1.71
C SER A 2 -18.00 56.10 -3.20
N LYS A 3 -17.00 55.24 -3.47
CA LYS A 3 -17.02 53.99 -4.28
C LYS A 3 -17.38 54.01 -5.78
N ALA A 4 -16.47 53.48 -6.61
CA ALA A 4 -16.71 52.43 -7.63
C ALA A 4 -15.37 51.93 -8.22
N MET A 5 -14.91 50.73 -7.89
CA MET A 5 -15.13 49.48 -8.65
C MET A 5 -14.47 49.47 -10.05
N ARG A 6 -13.27 48.88 -10.17
CA ARG A 6 -12.78 48.29 -11.42
C ARG A 6 -12.37 46.85 -11.17
N ARG A 7 -13.22 45.92 -11.63
CA ARG A 7 -12.89 44.52 -11.85
C ARG A 7 -11.91 44.43 -13.02
N SER A 8 -10.84 43.67 -12.86
CA SER A 8 -10.07 43.16 -13.99
C SER A 8 -9.62 41.74 -13.65
N ALA A 9 -9.87 40.86 -14.62
CA ALA A 9 -9.92 39.42 -14.49
C ALA A 9 -8.57 38.79 -14.12
N LYS A 10 -8.62 37.78 -13.27
CA LYS A 10 -7.62 36.73 -13.18
C LYS A 10 -8.38 35.41 -13.09
N ASP A 11 -8.37 34.65 -14.18
CA ASP A 11 -8.98 33.34 -14.25
C ASP A 11 -8.48 32.43 -13.11
N PRO A 12 -9.37 31.74 -12.37
CA PRO A 12 -8.98 30.55 -11.65
C PRO A 12 -9.14 29.34 -12.57
N SER A 13 -8.02 28.71 -12.92
CA SER A 13 -7.99 27.40 -13.56
C SER A 13 -8.86 26.38 -12.81
N PRO A 14 -9.59 25.49 -13.51
CA PRO A 14 -10.31 24.42 -12.87
C PRO A 14 -9.31 23.35 -12.41
N LYS A 15 -8.99 23.34 -11.11
CA LYS A 15 -8.37 22.14 -10.52
C LYS A 15 -9.45 21.07 -10.46
N GLN A 16 -9.46 20.22 -11.48
CA GLN A 16 -9.99 18.87 -11.38
C GLN A 16 -9.22 18.17 -10.26
N GLN A 17 -9.79 18.14 -9.07
CA GLN A 17 -9.43 17.18 -8.05
C GLN A 17 -10.59 16.20 -7.97
N GLY A 18 -10.43 15.09 -8.71
CA GLY A 18 -11.21 13.90 -8.50
C GLY A 18 -10.89 13.36 -7.11
N THR A 19 -11.68 13.78 -6.12
CA THR A 19 -11.73 13.15 -4.80
C THR A 19 -12.56 11.88 -4.93
N VAL A 20 -11.96 10.84 -5.51
CA VAL A 20 -12.48 9.48 -5.41
C VAL A 20 -11.29 8.57 -5.15
N GLY A 21 -11.04 8.26 -3.88
CA GLY A 21 -9.97 7.33 -3.50
C GLY A 21 -9.50 7.38 -2.05
N GLU A 22 -9.95 8.36 -1.25
CA GLU A 22 -9.37 8.61 0.08
C GLU A 22 -10.26 8.15 1.24
N GLN A 23 -10.87 6.96 1.15
CA GLN A 23 -11.67 6.37 2.25
C GLN A 23 -11.50 4.85 2.42
N VAL A 24 -10.28 4.32 2.21
CA VAL A 24 -9.90 3.00 2.75
C VAL A 24 -8.70 3.11 3.71
N GLY A 25 -8.06 4.28 3.79
CA GLY A 25 -6.74 4.47 4.42
C GLY A 25 -6.74 4.86 5.91
N SER A 26 -7.73 4.47 6.73
CA SER A 26 -7.76 4.87 8.15
C SER A 26 -7.63 3.70 9.15
N ALA A 27 -7.68 2.44 8.74
CA ALA A 27 -7.56 1.30 9.65
C ALA A 27 -6.17 0.62 9.64
N VAL A 28 -5.32 0.94 8.67
CA VAL A 28 -3.94 0.38 8.55
C VAL A 28 -2.92 1.20 9.36
N ALA A 29 -3.38 2.22 10.10
CA ALA A 29 -2.56 3.35 10.52
C ALA A 29 -1.48 3.09 11.58
N ASP A 30 -1.25 1.86 12.06
CA ASP A 30 -0.19 1.61 13.07
C ASP A 30 0.45 0.20 13.00
N MET A 31 0.46 -0.48 11.84
CA MET A 31 1.31 -1.67 11.70
C MET A 31 2.72 -1.23 11.29
N SER A 32 3.73 -1.64 12.05
CA SER A 32 5.10 -1.43 11.63
C SER A 32 5.39 -2.19 10.34
N SER A 33 6.32 -1.68 9.53
CA SER A 33 6.76 -2.37 8.32
C SER A 33 7.27 -3.79 8.59
N ALA A 34 7.89 -4.00 9.76
CA ALA A 34 8.36 -5.30 10.22
C ALA A 34 7.19 -6.25 10.52
N GLU A 35 6.14 -5.79 11.21
CA GLU A 35 4.95 -6.60 11.48
C GLU A 35 4.20 -6.94 10.20
N THR A 36 4.12 -6.00 9.26
CA THR A 36 3.49 -6.23 7.95
C THR A 36 4.29 -7.27 7.15
N ALA A 37 5.61 -7.17 7.13
CA ALA A 37 6.46 -8.16 6.46
C ALA A 37 6.35 -9.54 7.13
N GLN A 38 6.30 -9.60 8.46
CA GLN A 38 6.08 -10.85 9.19
C GLN A 38 4.73 -11.49 8.83
N TYR A 39 3.66 -10.69 8.82
CA TYR A 39 2.33 -11.14 8.42
C TYR A 39 2.32 -11.70 6.99
N ILE A 40 2.96 -11.01 6.04
CA ILE A 40 3.07 -11.49 4.65
C ILE A 40 3.82 -12.82 4.60
N ALA A 41 4.89 -12.99 5.37
CA ALA A 41 5.66 -14.23 5.40
C ALA A 41 4.85 -15.43 5.90
N GLU A 42 4.01 -15.23 6.92
CA GLU A 42 3.13 -16.27 7.46
C GLU A 42 1.98 -16.59 6.50
N PHE A 43 1.29 -15.55 6.03
CA PHE A 43 0.12 -15.71 5.17
C PHE A 43 0.48 -16.33 3.81
N SER A 44 1.61 -15.94 3.22
CA SER A 44 2.09 -16.55 1.97
C SER A 44 2.46 -18.04 2.12
N ALA A 45 2.89 -18.48 3.31
CA ALA A 45 3.15 -19.90 3.57
C ALA A 45 1.86 -20.73 3.55
N GLU A 46 0.79 -20.23 4.17
CA GLU A 46 -0.52 -20.88 4.17
C GLU A 46 -1.11 -20.96 2.76
N LEU A 47 -1.03 -19.87 2.00
CA LEU A 47 -1.48 -19.85 0.61
C LEU A 47 -0.67 -20.78 -0.28
N ALA A 48 0.66 -20.86 -0.09
CA ALA A 48 1.52 -21.74 -0.87
C ALA A 48 1.14 -23.22 -0.62
N PHE A 49 0.80 -23.57 0.62
CA PHE A 49 0.28 -24.89 0.95
C PHE A 49 -1.03 -25.20 0.20
N LEU A 50 -2.01 -24.30 0.26
CA LEU A 50 -3.28 -24.46 -0.47
C LEU A 50 -3.10 -24.52 -1.99
N ALA A 51 -2.16 -23.75 -2.53
CA ALA A 51 -1.83 -23.77 -3.95
C ALA A 51 -1.25 -25.12 -4.39
N ARG A 52 -0.40 -25.75 -3.56
CA ARG A 52 0.15 -27.10 -3.82
C ARG A 52 -0.94 -28.17 -3.79
N GLU A 53 -1.83 -28.13 -2.80
CA GLU A 53 -3.00 -29.02 -2.73
C GLU A 53 -3.88 -28.89 -3.99
N SER A 54 -3.98 -27.67 -4.53
CA SER A 54 -4.76 -27.36 -5.74
C SER A 54 -3.99 -27.58 -7.05
N LYS A 55 -2.74 -28.07 -7.01
CA LYS A 55 -1.85 -28.24 -8.18
C LYS A 55 -1.62 -26.96 -8.98
N LEU A 56 -1.57 -25.82 -8.31
CA LEU A 56 -1.26 -24.51 -8.89
C LEU A 56 0.23 -24.20 -8.70
N ASP A 57 1.09 -24.94 -9.40
CA ASP A 57 2.54 -24.96 -9.14
C ASP A 57 3.21 -23.59 -9.31
N LEU A 58 2.86 -22.84 -10.36
CA LEU A 58 3.40 -21.50 -10.58
C LEU A 58 2.97 -20.54 -9.45
N LEU A 59 1.73 -20.63 -8.98
CA LEU A 59 1.25 -19.80 -7.89
C LEU A 59 1.96 -20.16 -6.58
N ALA A 60 2.10 -21.45 -6.27
CA ALA A 60 2.85 -21.91 -5.10
C ALA A 60 4.29 -21.40 -5.12
N TYR A 61 4.95 -21.46 -6.28
CA TYR A 61 6.29 -20.91 -6.46
C TYR A 61 6.35 -19.40 -6.18
N LEU A 62 5.43 -18.62 -6.72
CA LEU A 62 5.38 -17.17 -6.49
C LEU A 62 5.14 -16.81 -5.02
N LEU A 63 4.29 -17.58 -4.34
CA LEU A 63 4.01 -17.41 -2.91
C LEU A 63 5.22 -17.76 -2.05
N ASP A 64 5.97 -18.82 -2.39
CA ASP A 64 7.23 -19.15 -1.73
C ASP A 64 8.28 -18.04 -1.93
N MET A 65 8.35 -17.43 -3.11
CA MET A 65 9.23 -16.28 -3.35
C MET A 65 8.80 -15.05 -2.52
N ALA A 66 7.50 -14.74 -2.49
CA ALA A 66 6.98 -13.65 -1.69
C ALA A 66 7.31 -13.83 -0.19
N ARG A 67 7.19 -15.07 0.31
CA ARG A 67 7.59 -15.43 1.67
C ARG A 67 9.06 -15.15 1.94
N LEU A 68 9.96 -15.58 1.05
CA LEU A 68 11.40 -15.35 1.21
C LEU A 68 11.74 -13.86 1.23
N GLU A 69 11.13 -13.05 0.37
CA GLU A 69 11.36 -11.59 0.36
C GLU A 69 10.82 -10.90 1.61
N ALA A 70 9.67 -11.35 2.12
CA ALA A 70 9.11 -10.83 3.36
C ALA A 70 10.04 -11.13 4.57
N ILE A 71 10.55 -12.36 4.66
CA ILE A 71 11.54 -12.75 5.70
C ILE A 71 12.82 -11.90 5.57
N ARG A 72 13.33 -11.70 4.35
CA ARG A 72 14.50 -10.83 4.11
C ARG A 72 14.25 -9.40 4.57
N SER A 73 13.06 -8.87 4.33
CA SER A 73 12.66 -7.52 4.73
C SER A 73 12.65 -7.34 6.25
N VAL A 74 12.16 -8.34 7.00
CA VAL A 74 12.20 -8.33 8.48
C VAL A 74 13.65 -8.32 8.97
N GLN A 75 14.52 -9.16 8.40
CA GLN A 75 15.92 -9.25 8.81
C GLN A 75 16.70 -7.98 8.50
N ALA A 76 16.45 -7.35 7.34
CA ALA A 76 17.07 -6.08 6.99
C ALA A 76 16.67 -4.96 7.97
N GLY A 77 15.38 -4.85 8.31
CA GLY A 77 14.89 -3.86 9.27
C GLY A 77 15.40 -4.05 10.71
N GLN A 78 15.80 -5.26 11.09
CA GLN A 78 16.45 -5.54 12.38
C GLN A 78 17.93 -5.13 12.40
N LYS A 79 18.61 -5.16 11.26
CA LYS A 79 20.04 -4.82 11.15
C LYS A 79 20.31 -3.31 11.22
N ASP A 80 19.33 -2.50 10.81
CA ASP A 80 19.45 -1.04 10.74
C ASP A 80 18.99 -0.29 12.02
N ARG A 81 18.62 -1.03 13.08
CA ARG A 81 18.25 -0.50 14.40
C ARG A 81 19.34 -0.74 15.43
#